data_AF-A0A952QSS2-F1
#
_entry.id   AF-A0A952QSS2-F1
#
_cell.length_a   1.000
_cell.length_b   1.000
_cell.length_c   1.000
_cell.angle_alpha   90.00
_cell.angle_beta   90.00
_cell.angle_gamma   90.00
#
_symmetry.space_group_name_H-M   'P 1'
#
loop_
_entity.id
_entity.type
_entity.pdbx_description
1 polymer ?
#
loop_
_entity_poly.entity_id
_entity_poly.type
_entity_poly.pdbx_seq_one_letter_code
_entity_poly.pdbx_strand_id
1 'polypeptide(L)'
;MGLASDEFWTLTPRRFALIARERVSKQDADREAADRRAALIAAVIANQGRGKGKRRVAVEDFLPRRSPSRSAASKAQSIEEMKAVMRLWEAATVSG
;
A
#
# COMPACT_ATOMS: atom_id res chain seq x y z
N MET A 1 -0.99 12.76 7.07
CA MET A 1 -2.35 12.17 7.02
C MET A 1 -3.44 13.15 6.60
N GLY A 2 -3.13 14.35 6.10
CA GLY A 2 -4.15 15.31 5.63
C GLY A 2 -5.22 15.63 6.69
N LEU A 3 -4.95 15.35 7.95
CA LEU A 3 -5.80 15.67 9.08
C LEU A 3 -5.34 17.03 9.59
N ALA A 4 -6.28 17.86 9.99
CA ALA A 4 -5.96 19.08 10.71
C ALA A 4 -5.44 18.73 12.12
N SER A 5 -4.62 19.59 12.72
CA SER A 5 -3.95 19.29 14.00
C SER A 5 -4.93 19.04 15.14
N ASP A 6 -6.04 19.75 15.18
CA ASP A 6 -7.17 19.57 16.10
C ASP A 6 -7.89 18.23 15.90
N GLU A 7 -8.03 17.79 14.65
CA GLU A 7 -8.61 16.49 14.32
C GLU A 7 -7.70 15.32 14.74
N PHE A 8 -6.38 15.53 14.73
CA PHE A 8 -5.40 14.54 15.18
C PHE A 8 -5.48 14.29 16.70
N TRP A 9 -5.63 15.34 17.51
CA TRP A 9 -5.68 15.20 18.98
C TRP A 9 -6.98 14.60 19.50
N THR A 10 -8.06 14.62 18.71
CA THR A 10 -9.36 14.04 19.05
C THR A 10 -9.52 12.60 18.54
N LEU A 11 -8.46 12.02 17.98
CA LEU A 11 -8.53 10.81 17.19
C LEU A 11 -8.43 9.56 18.07
N THR A 12 -9.52 8.80 18.16
CA THR A 12 -9.52 7.54 18.91
C THR A 12 -8.81 6.43 18.13
N PRO A 13 -8.25 5.39 18.81
CA PRO A 13 -7.60 4.27 18.12
C PRO A 13 -8.50 3.59 17.08
N ARG A 14 -9.81 3.48 17.36
CA ARG A 14 -10.81 2.92 16.43
C ARG A 14 -10.96 3.79 15.18
N ARG A 15 -11.02 5.12 15.35
CA ARG A 15 -11.14 6.08 14.25
C ARG A 15 -9.87 6.13 13.41
N PHE A 16 -8.71 6.02 14.05
CA PHE A 16 -7.42 5.90 13.37
C PHE A 16 -7.35 4.65 12.50
N ALA A 17 -7.73 3.50 13.05
CA ALA A 17 -7.70 2.23 12.32
C ALA A 17 -8.60 2.25 11.08
N LEU A 18 -9.75 2.92 11.15
CA LEU A 18 -10.65 3.11 10.00
C LEU A 18 -10.02 3.99 8.93
N ILE A 19 -9.54 5.19 9.29
CA ILE A 19 -8.89 6.12 8.35
C ILE A 19 -7.66 5.48 7.69
N ALA A 20 -6.87 4.73 8.48
CA ALA A 20 -5.71 4.02 7.97
C ALA A 20 -6.11 2.93 6.95
N ARG A 21 -7.14 2.13 7.25
CA ARG A 21 -7.65 1.11 6.32
C ARG A 21 -8.19 1.71 5.03
N GLU A 22 -8.99 2.76 5.12
CA GLU A 22 -9.51 3.46 3.94
C GLU A 22 -8.40 4.01 3.07
N ARG A 23 -7.37 4.59 3.68
CA ARG A 23 -6.20 5.09 2.94
C ARG A 23 -5.42 3.99 2.24
N VAL A 24 -5.14 2.89 2.94
CA VAL A 24 -4.43 1.74 2.34
C VAL A 24 -5.25 1.22 1.16
N SER A 25 -6.55 1.04 1.33
CA SER A 25 -7.44 0.60 0.25
C SER A 25 -7.41 1.56 -0.94
N LYS A 26 -7.43 2.88 -0.70
CA LYS A 26 -7.35 3.88 -1.77
C LYS A 26 -5.99 3.87 -2.47
N GLN A 27 -4.91 3.83 -1.72
CA GLN A 27 -3.55 3.75 -2.28
C GLN A 27 -3.36 2.48 -3.11
N ASP A 28 -3.89 1.35 -2.67
CA ASP A 28 -3.82 0.09 -3.40
C ASP A 28 -4.63 0.15 -4.70
N ALA A 29 -5.81 0.80 -4.68
CA ALA A 29 -6.60 1.03 -5.88
C ALA A 29 -5.89 1.96 -6.89
N ASP A 30 -5.29 3.06 -6.41
CA ASP A 30 -4.54 4.00 -7.24
C ASP A 30 -3.30 3.32 -7.86
N ARG A 31 -2.59 2.50 -7.08
CA ARG A 31 -1.47 1.68 -7.56
C ARG A 31 -1.92 0.67 -8.62
N GLU A 32 -3.02 -0.05 -8.37
CA GLU A 32 -3.56 -1.00 -9.34
C GLU A 32 -3.93 -0.32 -10.67
N ALA A 33 -4.52 0.88 -10.61
CA ALA A 33 -4.84 1.66 -11.81
C ALA A 33 -3.57 2.07 -12.57
N ALA A 34 -2.53 2.52 -11.85
CA ALA A 34 -1.23 2.86 -12.43
C ALA A 34 -0.54 1.66 -13.08
N ASP A 35 -0.53 0.51 -12.41
CA ASP A 35 0.03 -0.74 -12.91
C ASP A 35 -0.70 -1.21 -14.17
N ARG A 36 -2.03 -1.17 -14.19
CA ARG A 36 -2.83 -1.48 -15.39
C ARG A 36 -2.51 -0.56 -16.56
N ARG A 37 -2.33 0.74 -16.29
CA ARG A 37 -1.99 1.71 -17.33
C ARG A 37 -0.60 1.43 -17.91
N ALA A 38 0.38 1.17 -17.05
CA ALA A 38 1.74 0.80 -17.48
C ALA A 38 1.73 -0.51 -18.29
N ALA A 39 1.01 -1.52 -17.81
CA ALA A 39 0.85 -2.81 -18.48
C ALA A 39 0.17 -2.66 -19.86
N LEU A 40 -0.81 -1.76 -20.00
CA LEU A 40 -1.45 -1.47 -21.29
C LEU A 40 -0.46 -0.86 -22.29
N ILE A 41 0.33 0.12 -21.85
CA ILE A 41 1.38 0.74 -22.69
C ILE A 41 2.40 -0.32 -23.13
N ALA A 42 2.86 -1.16 -22.19
CA ALA A 42 3.80 -2.24 -22.48
C ALA A 42 3.22 -3.24 -23.49
N ALA A 43 1.94 -3.62 -23.34
CA ALA A 43 1.27 -4.53 -24.26
C ALA A 43 1.11 -3.93 -25.66
N VAL A 44 0.84 -2.64 -25.80
CA VAL A 44 0.78 -1.97 -27.10
C VAL A 44 2.15 -2.00 -27.78
N ILE A 45 3.21 -1.60 -27.07
CA ILE A 45 4.58 -1.59 -27.60
C ILE A 45 5.02 -3.00 -28.00
N ALA A 46 4.79 -4.00 -27.13
CA ALA A 46 5.17 -5.39 -27.39
C ALA A 46 4.45 -5.99 -28.61
N ASN A 47 3.20 -5.60 -28.85
CA ASN A 47 2.44 -6.08 -30.00
C ASN A 47 2.73 -5.29 -31.29
N GLN A 48 3.21 -4.05 -31.20
CA GLN A 48 3.53 -3.21 -32.37
C GLN A 48 4.65 -3.80 -33.23
N GLY A 49 5.72 -4.33 -32.62
CA GLY A 49 6.86 -4.93 -33.33
C GLY A 49 6.71 -6.41 -33.66
N ARG A 50 5.50 -6.96 -33.58
CA ARG A 50 5.32 -8.42 -33.54
C ARG A 50 5.18 -9.02 -34.94
N GLY A 51 6.06 -9.96 -35.29
CA GLY A 51 5.97 -10.73 -36.53
C GLY A 51 4.68 -11.55 -36.67
N LYS A 52 4.29 -11.86 -37.92
CA LYS A 52 3.14 -12.74 -38.23
C LYS A 52 3.29 -14.10 -37.55
N GLY A 53 2.19 -14.64 -37.02
CA GLY A 53 2.12 -15.99 -36.42
C GLY A 53 2.50 -16.08 -34.92
N LYS A 54 2.99 -15.02 -34.27
CA LYS A 54 3.28 -15.04 -32.83
C LYS A 54 2.00 -14.86 -31.97
N ARG A 55 2.00 -15.32 -30.71
CA ARG A 55 0.87 -15.11 -29.76
C ARG A 55 0.75 -13.64 -29.34
N ARG A 56 -0.47 -13.13 -29.13
CA ARG A 56 -0.71 -11.76 -28.64
C ARG A 56 -0.41 -11.70 -27.17
N VAL A 57 0.42 -10.73 -26.78
CA VAL A 57 0.70 -10.48 -25.37
C VAL A 57 -0.46 -9.65 -24.83
N ALA A 58 -1.04 -10.12 -23.73
CA ALA A 58 -2.16 -9.47 -23.07
C ALA A 58 -1.66 -8.52 -21.98
N VAL A 59 -2.52 -7.64 -21.48
CA VAL A 59 -2.15 -6.69 -20.41
C VAL A 59 -1.80 -7.45 -19.14
N GLU A 60 -2.49 -8.56 -18.89
CA GLU A 60 -2.33 -9.43 -17.74
C GLU A 60 -0.94 -10.08 -17.68
N ASP A 61 -0.25 -10.22 -18.82
CA ASP A 61 1.11 -10.76 -18.88
C ASP A 61 2.15 -9.78 -18.31
N PHE A 62 1.81 -8.49 -18.20
CA PHE A 62 2.67 -7.43 -17.64
C PHE A 62 2.28 -7.02 -16.22
N LEU A 63 1.15 -7.50 -15.70
CA LEU A 63 0.75 -7.22 -14.33
C LEU A 63 1.53 -8.12 -13.36
N PRO A 64 1.95 -7.59 -12.20
CA PRO A 64 2.53 -8.44 -11.16
C PRO A 64 1.52 -9.50 -10.76
N ARG A 65 1.91 -10.78 -10.85
CA ARG A 65 1.11 -11.87 -10.30
C ARG A 65 0.97 -11.59 -8.81
N ARG A 66 -0.25 -11.26 -8.38
CA ARG A 66 -0.57 -11.09 -6.96
C ARG A 66 -0.27 -12.41 -6.28
N SER A 67 0.91 -12.54 -5.67
CA SER A 67 1.09 -13.54 -4.63
C SER A 67 -0.04 -13.30 -3.63
N PRO A 68 -0.81 -14.34 -3.24
CA PRO A 68 -1.84 -14.17 -2.24
C PRO A 68 -1.19 -13.42 -1.09
N SER A 69 -1.75 -12.27 -0.74
CA SER A 69 -1.20 -11.42 0.30
C SER A 69 -0.85 -12.34 1.45
N ARG A 70 0.42 -12.42 1.83
CA ARG A 70 0.77 -12.92 3.15
C ARG A 70 -0.03 -12.00 4.06
N SER A 71 -1.19 -12.49 4.52
CA SER A 71 -1.77 -12.05 5.75
C SER A 71 -0.65 -12.29 6.75
N ALA A 72 0.22 -11.30 6.91
CA ALA A 72 1.02 -11.17 8.10
C ALA A 72 -0.07 -11.03 9.15
N ALA A 73 -0.45 -12.17 9.75
CA ALA A 73 -1.30 -12.20 10.91
C ALA A 73 -0.64 -11.21 11.85
N SER A 74 -1.28 -10.05 12.01
CA SER A 74 -0.83 -9.01 12.92
C SER A 74 -0.86 -9.67 14.28
N LYS A 75 0.28 -10.21 14.72
CA LYS A 75 0.44 -10.64 16.09
C LYS A 75 0.20 -9.37 16.90
N ALA A 76 -0.82 -9.42 17.75
CA ALA A 76 -1.05 -8.35 18.71
C ALA A 76 0.25 -8.15 19.48
N GLN A 77 0.76 -6.92 19.52
CA GLN A 77 1.99 -6.62 20.24
C GLN A 77 1.81 -6.92 21.72
N SER A 78 2.82 -7.48 22.35
CA SER A 78 2.84 -7.69 23.79
C SER A 78 2.96 -6.34 24.53
N ILE A 79 2.59 -6.32 25.80
CA ILE A 79 2.70 -5.12 26.64
C ILE A 79 4.16 -4.61 26.71
N GLU A 80 5.14 -5.52 26.67
CA GLU A 80 6.56 -5.15 26.67
C GLU A 80 6.99 -4.49 25.36
N GLU A 81 6.50 -4.99 24.22
CA GLU A 81 6.75 -4.39 22.91
C GLU A 81 6.12 -3.00 22.83
N MET A 82 4.92 -2.81 23.36
CA MET A 82 4.27 -1.50 23.42
C MET A 82 5.06 -0.50 24.30
N LYS A 83 5.58 -0.95 25.45
CA LYS A 83 6.44 -0.12 26.33
C LYS A 83 7.77 0.24 25.65
N ALA A 84 8.36 -0.67 24.89
CA ALA A 84 9.59 -0.40 24.15
C ALA A 84 9.39 0.66 23.06
N VAL A 85 8.27 0.59 22.31
CA VAL A 85 7.90 1.61 21.32
C VAL A 85 7.66 2.98 21.98
N MET A 86 6.98 3.01 23.13
CA MET A 86 6.72 4.24 23.86
C MET A 86 8.01 4.96 24.30
N ARG A 87 8.98 4.21 24.84
CA ARG A 87 10.31 4.76 25.20
C ARG A 87 11.06 5.33 24.00
N LEU A 88 10.92 4.68 22.84
CA LEU A 88 11.55 5.11 21.59
C LEU A 88 10.98 6.44 21.09
N TRP A 89 9.68 6.66 21.31
CA TRP A 89 9.01 7.91 20.96
C TRP A 89 9.35 9.03 21.94
N GLU A 90 9.38 8.75 23.25
CA GLU A 90 9.80 9.71 24.27
C GLU A 90 11.21 10.26 24.00
N ALA A 91 12.17 9.37 23.69
CA ALA A 91 13.53 9.75 23.34
C ALA A 91 13.61 10.64 22.08
N ALA A 92 12.76 10.38 21.08
CA ALA A 92 12.68 11.17 19.86
C ALA A 92 12.06 12.55 20.10
N THR A 93 11.14 12.69 21.05
CA THR A 93 10.47 13.97 21.36
C THR A 93 11.23 14.87 22.33
N VAL A 94 12.08 14.32 23.20
CA VAL A 94 12.86 15.11 24.18
C VAL A 94 14.14 15.71 23.57
N SER A 95 14.50 15.31 22.35
CA SER A 95 15.68 15.81 21.63
C SER A 95 15.39 17.00 20.69
N GLY A 96 14.26 17.69 20.86
CA GLY A 96 13.82 18.83 20.06
C GLY A 96 13.75 20.14 20.83
#